data_AF-A0A317CB00-F1
#
_entry.id   AF-A0A317CB00-F1
#
_cell.length_a   1.000
_cell.length_b   1.000
_cell.length_c   1.000
_cell.angle_alpha   90.00
_cell.angle_beta   90.00
_cell.angle_gamma   90.00
#
_symmetry.space_group_name_H-M   'P 1'
#
loop_
_entity.id
_entity.type
_entity.pdbx_description
1 polymer ?
#
loop_
_entity_poly.entity_id
_entity_poly.type
_entity_poly.pdbx_seq_one_letter_code
_entity_poly.pdbx_strand_id
1 'polypeptide(L)'
;MEPEFPRLNNYPYKEVFYFDGQIVLMKRVYKNQSHDSIGMRWMVGESKSGYPNIYGKFMWMVVLNKLASFILEGIFSDLEGLSSNIKDFQEFMSALNMTREIKV
;
A
#
# COMPACT_ATOMS: atom_id res chain seq x y z
N MET A 1 -22.72 -4.68 -1.58
CA MET A 1 -21.64 -5.53 -1.02
C MET A 1 -20.36 -4.75 -1.15
N GLU A 2 -19.70 -4.41 -0.03
CA GLU A 2 -18.33 -3.89 -0.08
C GLU A 2 -17.42 -4.97 -0.66
N PRO A 3 -16.43 -4.62 -1.50
CA PRO A 3 -15.50 -5.61 -2.02
C PRO A 3 -14.72 -6.23 -0.85
N GLU A 4 -14.94 -7.52 -0.58
CA GLU A 4 -14.12 -8.28 0.36
C GLU A 4 -12.68 -8.29 -0.18
N PHE A 5 -11.77 -7.63 0.54
CA PHE A 5 -10.36 -7.66 0.22
C PHE A 5 -9.87 -9.12 0.23
N PRO A 6 -9.30 -9.63 -0.88
CA PRO A 6 -8.76 -10.98 -0.89
C PRO A 6 -7.59 -11.07 0.09
N ARG A 7 -7.86 -11.71 1.23
CA ARG A 7 -6.86 -12.04 2.25
C ARG A 7 -5.93 -13.10 1.67
N LEU A 8 -4.66 -12.78 1.55
CA LEU A 8 -3.64 -13.71 1.07
C LEU A 8 -3.27 -14.70 2.16
N ASN A 9 -3.45 -16.00 1.89
CA ASN A 9 -3.10 -17.09 2.80
C ASN A 9 -1.62 -17.10 3.26
N ASN A 10 -0.72 -16.37 2.57
CA ASN A 10 0.72 -16.37 2.86
C ASN A 10 1.28 -15.03 3.37
N TYR A 11 0.45 -13.99 3.50
CA TYR A 11 0.88 -12.72 4.06
C TYR A 11 -0.20 -12.16 5.00
N PRO A 12 0.01 -12.22 6.33
CA PRO A 12 -0.87 -11.53 7.28
C PRO A 12 -0.65 -10.02 7.18
N TYR A 13 -1.31 -9.38 6.23
CA TYR A 13 -1.46 -7.93 6.20
C TYR A 13 -2.50 -7.55 7.25
N LYS A 14 -2.11 -6.81 8.28
CA LYS A 14 -3.03 -6.41 9.36
C LYS A 14 -3.71 -5.07 9.12
N GLU A 15 -3.07 -4.11 8.43
CA GLU A 15 -3.68 -2.79 8.20
C GLU A 15 -3.46 -2.28 6.76
N VAL A 16 -4.51 -2.39 5.95
CA VAL A 16 -4.66 -1.54 4.77
C VAL A 16 -5.07 -0.17 5.26
N PHE A 17 -4.25 0.85 5.01
CA PHE A 17 -4.57 2.22 5.44
C PHE A 17 -5.07 3.11 4.30
N TYR A 18 -4.84 2.72 3.04
CA TYR A 18 -5.29 3.47 1.85
C TYR A 18 -5.74 2.55 0.73
N PHE A 19 -6.84 2.91 0.06
CA PHE A 19 -7.36 2.25 -1.13
C PHE A 19 -8.24 3.19 -1.98
N ASP A 20 -7.87 3.37 -3.25
CA ASP A 20 -8.54 4.26 -4.21
C ASP A 20 -9.30 3.55 -5.34
N GLY A 21 -9.51 2.23 -5.23
CA GLY A 21 -10.08 1.41 -6.30
C GLY A 21 -9.03 0.73 -7.19
N GLN A 22 -7.82 1.28 -7.30
CA GLN A 22 -6.76 0.78 -8.18
C GLN A 22 -5.51 0.34 -7.42
N ILE A 23 -5.19 0.99 -6.32
CA ILE A 23 -3.98 0.78 -5.53
C ILE A 23 -4.36 0.63 -4.07
N VAL A 24 -3.72 -0.32 -3.40
CA VAL A 24 -3.78 -0.53 -1.95
C VAL A 24 -2.41 -0.24 -1.37
N LEU A 25 -2.36 0.57 -0.31
CA LEU A 25 -1.19 0.76 0.53
C LEU A 25 -1.40 0.13 1.91
N MET A 26 -0.32 -0.44 2.44
CA MET A 26 -0.32 -1.19 3.68
C MET A 26 1.01 -1.04 4.39
N LYS A 27 1.00 -1.12 5.72
CA LYS A 27 2.21 -1.08 6.55
C LYS A 27 2.50 -2.45 7.13
N ARG A 28 3.75 -2.92 7.02
CA ARG A 28 4.20 -4.18 7.64
C ARG A 28 5.71 -4.36 7.66
N VAL A 29 6.22 -5.06 8.67
CA VAL A 29 7.56 -5.68 8.66
C VAL A 29 7.73 -6.69 7.52
N TYR A 30 8.67 -6.42 6.60
CA TYR A 30 9.02 -7.35 5.53
C TYR A 30 10.10 -8.35 5.98
N LYS A 31 9.80 -9.65 5.89
CA LYS A 31 10.69 -10.75 6.33
C LYS A 31 11.17 -10.53 7.78
N ASN A 32 12.46 -10.71 8.06
CA ASN A 32 13.08 -10.59 9.38
C ASN A 32 13.68 -9.19 9.62
N GLN A 33 13.14 -8.15 8.96
CA GLN A 33 13.60 -6.79 9.21
C GLN A 33 13.14 -6.31 10.58
N SER A 34 13.90 -5.39 11.17
CA SER A 34 13.58 -4.79 12.47
C SER A 34 12.59 -3.62 12.39
N HIS A 35 12.19 -3.21 11.18
CA HIS A 35 11.37 -2.05 10.93
C HIS A 35 10.21 -2.38 9.99
N ASP A 36 9.14 -1.58 10.10
CA ASP A 36 8.03 -1.60 9.16
C ASP A 36 8.45 -1.06 7.80
N SER A 37 7.79 -1.56 6.75
CA SER A 37 7.92 -1.08 5.39
C SER A 37 6.54 -0.79 4.81
N ILE A 38 6.50 0.07 3.79
CA ILE A 38 5.27 0.31 3.03
C ILE A 38 5.17 -0.69 1.89
N GLY A 39 4.09 -1.46 1.88
CA GLY A 39 3.70 -2.31 0.78
C GLY A 39 2.71 -1.58 -0.13
N MET A 40 2.86 -1.76 -1.44
CA MET A 40 1.91 -1.33 -2.44
C MET A 40 1.43 -2.52 -3.26
N ARG A 41 0.13 -2.56 -3.55
CA ARG A 41 -0.50 -3.56 -4.38
C ARG A 41 -1.40 -2.89 -5.40
N TRP A 42 -1.26 -3.26 -6.66
CA TRP A 42 -2.24 -2.92 -7.70
C TRP A 42 -3.41 -3.90 -7.63
N MET A 43 -4.62 -3.35 -7.67
CA MET A 43 -5.90 -4.07 -7.69
C MET A 43 -6.40 -4.27 -9.12
N VAL A 44 -5.97 -3.44 -10.06
CA VAL A 44 -6.21 -3.64 -11.50
C VAL A 44 -5.02 -4.42 -12.06
N GLY A 45 -5.23 -5.71 -12.29
CA GLY A 45 -4.38 -6.50 -13.15
C GLY A 45 -5.26 -7.17 -14.16
N GLU A 46 -5.35 -6.64 -15.38
CA GLU A 46 -5.66 -7.47 -16.54
C GLU A 46 -5.36 -6.75 -17.87
N SER A 47 -4.38 -7.27 -18.62
CA SER A 47 -4.52 -7.29 -20.09
C SER A 47 -5.49 -8.43 -20.47
N LYS A 48 -5.88 -8.60 -21.74
CA LYS A 48 -6.69 -9.76 -22.18
C LYS A 48 -5.99 -11.13 -22.01
N SER A 49 -4.71 -11.10 -21.65
CA SER A 49 -3.85 -12.18 -21.13
C SER A 49 -3.06 -11.73 -19.88
N GLY A 50 -3.62 -10.76 -19.16
CA GLY A 50 -3.35 -10.42 -17.77
C GLY A 50 -2.03 -9.72 -17.41
N TYR A 51 -1.19 -9.27 -18.35
CA TYR A 51 0.17 -8.80 -17.99
C TYR A 51 0.17 -7.58 -17.02
N PRO A 52 1.09 -7.53 -16.02
CA PRO A 52 2.16 -8.49 -15.84
C PRO A 52 1.74 -9.67 -14.94
N ASN A 53 0.87 -10.54 -15.42
CA ASN A 53 1.28 -11.89 -15.81
C ASN A 53 2.83 -11.98 -15.88
N ILE A 54 3.46 -12.95 -15.23
CA ILE A 54 3.58 -14.17 -16.02
C ILE A 54 2.72 -15.31 -15.55
N TYR A 55 2.27 -15.43 -14.29
CA TYR A 55 1.25 -16.44 -13.91
C TYR A 55 0.57 -16.15 -12.54
N GLY A 56 -0.37 -15.19 -12.49
CA GLY A 56 -1.54 -15.27 -11.59
C GLY A 56 -1.33 -15.28 -10.07
N LYS A 57 -0.41 -14.49 -9.52
CA LYS A 57 -0.37 -14.21 -8.08
C LYS A 57 -0.31 -12.71 -7.86
N PHE A 58 -1.24 -12.19 -7.05
CA PHE A 58 -1.33 -10.80 -6.62
C PHE A 58 0.08 -10.24 -6.33
N MET A 59 0.59 -9.33 -7.16
CA MET A 59 1.92 -8.76 -6.96
C MET A 59 1.85 -7.62 -5.95
N TRP A 60 2.40 -7.87 -4.77
CA TRP A 60 2.77 -6.82 -3.83
C TRP A 60 4.24 -6.46 -4.03
N MET A 61 4.55 -5.18 -3.88
CA MET A 61 5.92 -4.69 -3.90
C MET A 61 6.17 -3.93 -2.60
N VAL A 62 7.30 -4.22 -1.96
CA VAL A 62 7.82 -3.35 -0.91
C VAL A 62 8.32 -2.08 -1.60
N VAL A 63 7.74 -0.95 -1.24
CA VAL A 63 8.07 0.35 -1.82
C VAL A 63 9.33 0.87 -1.13
N LEU A 64 10.32 1.30 -1.92
CA LEU A 64 11.51 1.97 -1.40
C LEU A 64 11.11 3.23 -0.62
N ASN A 65 11.77 3.51 0.51
CA ASN A 65 11.38 4.59 1.43
C ASN A 65 11.20 5.95 0.75
N LYS A 66 12.08 6.33 -0.19
CA LYS A 66 11.94 7.57 -0.98
C LYS A 66 10.65 7.63 -1.79
N LEU A 67 10.31 6.53 -2.46
CA LEU A 67 9.10 6.42 -3.26
C LEU A 67 7.86 6.37 -2.37
N ALA A 68 7.94 5.67 -1.23
CA ALA A 68 6.88 5.64 -0.24
C ALA A 68 6.59 7.05 0.32
N SER A 69 7.64 7.80 0.67
CA SER A 69 7.53 9.20 1.09
C SER A 69 6.85 10.04 0.00
N PHE A 70 7.30 9.97 -1.25
CA PHE A 70 6.68 10.73 -2.35
C PHE A 70 5.19 10.43 -2.53
N ILE A 71 4.79 9.16 -2.47
CA ILE A 71 3.39 8.75 -2.60
C ILE A 71 2.56 9.28 -1.43
N LEU A 72 3.02 9.07 -0.20
CA LEU A 72 2.27 9.45 1.01
C LEU A 72 2.17 10.97 1.16
N GLU A 73 3.21 11.73 0.83
CA GLU A 73 3.18 13.19 0.79
C GLU A 73 2.21 13.70 -0.28
N GLY A 74 2.19 13.07 -1.46
CA GLY A 74 1.22 13.38 -2.50
C GLY A 74 -0.22 13.22 -2.01
N ILE A 75 -0.53 12.09 -1.35
CA ILE A 75 -1.85 11.85 -0.76
C ILE A 75 -2.17 12.88 0.34
N PHE A 76 -1.19 13.19 1.20
CA PHE A 76 -1.37 14.16 2.28
C PHE A 76 -1.57 15.59 1.76
N SER A 77 -0.97 15.94 0.62
CA SER A 77 -1.14 17.26 0.00
C SER A 77 -2.52 17.46 -0.64
N ASP A 78 -3.22 16.37 -0.98
CA ASP A 78 -4.56 16.36 -1.59
C ASP A 78 -5.58 15.61 -0.71
N LEU A 79 -5.59 15.90 0.60
CA LEU A 79 -6.54 15.27 1.52
C LEU A 79 -7.99 15.59 1.21
N GLU A 80 -8.29 16.77 0.66
CA GLU A 80 -9.65 17.13 0.27
C GLU A 80 -10.19 16.17 -0.80
N GLY A 81 -9.38 15.78 -1.78
CA GLY A 81 -9.76 14.83 -2.82
C GLY A 81 -9.64 13.36 -2.41
N LEU A 82 -8.64 13.01 -1.60
CA LEU A 82 -8.24 11.61 -1.39
C LEU A 82 -8.58 11.05 -0.01
N SER A 83 -9.11 11.86 0.92
CA SER A 83 -9.46 11.40 2.28
C SER A 83 -10.43 10.22 2.30
N SER A 84 -11.38 10.15 1.36
CA SER A 84 -12.34 9.03 1.24
C SER A 84 -11.67 7.67 0.93
N ASN A 85 -10.45 7.71 0.41
CA ASN A 85 -9.64 6.52 0.10
C ASN A 85 -8.79 6.08 1.30
N ILE A 86 -8.62 6.93 2.31
CA ILE A 86 -7.92 6.59 3.55
C ILE A 86 -8.86 5.78 4.43
N LYS A 87 -8.50 4.52 4.68
CA LYS A 87 -9.30 3.58 5.48
C LYS A 87 -9.01 3.69 6.97
N ASP A 88 -7.76 4.02 7.29
CA ASP A 88 -7.31 4.30 8.66
C ASP A 88 -6.38 5.51 8.62
N PHE A 89 -6.86 6.63 9.13
CA PHE A 89 -6.09 7.89 9.12
C PHE A 89 -4.92 7.85 10.11
N GLN A 90 -5.05 7.14 11.23
CA GLN A 90 -3.97 7.02 12.21
C GLN A 90 -2.82 6.20 11.64
N GLU A 91 -3.12 5.07 11.01
CA GLU A 91 -2.12 4.26 10.33
C GLU A 91 -1.51 4.97 9.11
N PHE A 92 -2.31 5.73 8.36
CA PHE A 92 -1.79 6.58 7.29
C PHE A 92 -0.77 7.60 7.81
N MET A 93 -1.08 8.33 8.88
CA MET A 93 -0.16 9.31 9.47
C MET A 93 1.07 8.63 10.09
N SER A 94 0.91 7.46 10.68
CA SER A 94 2.03 6.64 11.18
C SER A 94 2.99 6.25 10.04
N ALA A 95 2.44 5.77 8.92
CA ALA A 95 3.20 5.43 7.72
C ALA A 95 3.94 6.65 7.13
N LEU A 96 3.27 7.80 7.07
CA LEU A 96 3.87 9.05 6.59
C LEU A 96 5.06 9.47 7.46
N ASN A 97 4.88 9.51 8.78
CA ASN A 97 5.94 9.88 9.72
C ASN A 97 7.12 8.92 9.65
N MET A 98 6.87 7.61 9.56
CA MET A 98 7.92 6.60 9.38
C MET A 98 8.80 6.91 8.15
N THR A 99 8.21 7.33 7.02
CA THR A 99 8.99 7.66 5.83
C THR A 99 9.76 8.98 5.93
N ARG A 100 9.33 9.90 6.80
CA ARG A 100 10.01 11.19 7.06
C ARG A 100 11.21 11.04 8.01
N GLU A 101 11.15 10.11 8.94
CA GLU A 101 12.21 9.86 9.93
C GLU A 101 13.43 9.13 9.34
N ILE A 102 13.25 8.47 8.19
CA ILE A 102 14.33 7.81 7.46
C ILE A 102 15.13 8.89 6.73
N LYS A 103 16.14 9.45 7.42
CA LYS A 103 17.12 10.38 6.84
C LYS A 103 17.78 9.71 5.63
N VAL A 104 17.53 10.26 4.45
CA VAL A 104 18.24 9.94 3.19
C VAL A 104 19.67 10.47 3.26
#